data_AF-A0A8T5TDP0-F1
#
_entry.id   AF-A0A8T5TDP0-F1
#
_cell.length_a   1.000
_cell.length_b   1.000
_cell.length_c   1.000
_cell.angle_alpha   90.00
_cell.angle_beta   90.00
_cell.angle_gamma   90.00
#
_symmetry.space_group_name_H-M   'P 1'
#
loop_
_entity.id
_entity.type
_entity.pdbx_description
1 polymer ?
#
loop_
_entity_poly.entity_id
_entity_poly.type
_entity_poly.pdbx_seq_one_letter_code
_entity_poly.pdbx_strand_id
1 'polypeptide(L)'
;MGIVSKICGESELLNEALVIANNFLEKSPLGLRMTKQAINATMDSPSLDTMTQIENITQMLCSTSSDITEGIQSFFDKRKPKYPLM
;
A
#
# COMPACT_ATOMS: atom_id res chain seq x y z
N MET A 1 -14.03 3.20 19.01
CA MET A 1 -13.32 1.92 18.79
C MET A 1 -12.73 1.98 17.38
N GLY A 2 -11.41 1.78 17.22
CA GLY A 2 -10.70 2.09 15.96
C GLY A 2 -9.25 2.58 16.14
N ILE A 3 -8.72 2.53 17.36
CA ILE A 3 -7.34 2.95 17.69
C ILE A 3 -6.32 1.87 17.31
N VAL A 4 -6.75 0.59 17.31
CA VAL A 4 -5.90 -0.56 16.98
C VAL A 4 -6.56 -1.40 15.89
N SER A 5 -5.75 -1.96 14.99
CA SER A 5 -6.22 -2.80 13.88
C SER A 5 -6.29 -4.29 14.21
N LYS A 6 -5.54 -4.75 15.22
CA LYS A 6 -5.51 -6.16 15.68
C LYS A 6 -5.13 -6.22 17.16
N ILE A 7 -5.70 -7.18 17.89
CA ILE A 7 -5.34 -7.53 19.27
C ILE A 7 -4.78 -8.96 19.25
N CYS A 8 -3.69 -9.20 19.95
CA CYS A 8 -3.02 -10.51 20.07
C CYS A 8 -2.42 -10.68 21.47
N GLY A 9 -1.96 -11.89 21.80
CA GLY A 9 -1.25 -12.13 23.05
C GLY A 9 0.10 -11.42 23.08
N GLU A 10 0.58 -11.06 24.28
CA GLU A 10 1.85 -10.34 24.45
C GLU A 10 3.03 -11.07 23.80
N SER A 11 3.11 -12.40 23.96
CA SER A 11 4.17 -13.23 23.37
C SER A 11 4.09 -13.34 21.84
N GLU A 12 2.96 -12.97 21.23
CA GLU A 12 2.72 -13.06 19.79
C GLU A 12 2.92 -11.71 19.09
N LEU A 13 2.99 -10.61 19.84
CA LEU A 13 2.99 -9.23 19.34
C LEU A 13 4.01 -9.01 18.20
N LEU A 14 5.26 -9.42 18.42
CA LEU A 14 6.31 -9.23 17.43
C LEU A 14 6.06 -10.08 16.18
N ASN A 15 5.67 -11.34 16.36
CA ASN A 15 5.40 -12.23 15.23
C ASN A 15 4.27 -11.68 14.36
N GLU A 16 3.19 -11.22 15.00
CA GLU A 16 2.04 -10.63 14.30
C GLU A 16 2.40 -9.32 13.58
N ALA A 17 3.21 -8.46 14.19
CA ALA A 17 3.72 -7.25 13.54
C ALA A 17 4.58 -7.59 12.30
N LEU A 18 5.43 -8.61 12.39
CA LEU A 18 6.28 -9.06 11.29
C LEU A 18 5.48 -9.68 10.15
N VAL A 19 4.40 -10.40 10.44
CA VAL A 19 3.48 -10.90 9.39
C VAL A 19 2.91 -9.75 8.56
N ILE A 20 2.47 -8.68 9.21
CA ILE A 20 1.95 -7.48 8.53
C ILE A 20 3.06 -6.80 7.72
N ALA A 21 4.25 -6.60 8.30
CA ALA A 21 5.38 -5.99 7.63
C ALA A 21 5.80 -6.79 6.37
N ASN A 22 5.87 -8.12 6.49
CA ASN A 22 6.20 -8.99 5.36
C ASN A 22 5.16 -8.92 4.24
N ASN A 23 3.88 -8.73 4.56
CA ASN A 23 2.86 -8.51 3.54
C ASN A 23 3.10 -7.21 2.75
N PHE A 24 3.51 -6.14 3.43
CA PHE A 24 3.85 -4.88 2.77
C PHE A 24 5.07 -5.01 1.86
N LEU A 25 6.08 -5.80 2.25
CA LEU A 25 7.26 -6.04 1.41
C LEU A 25 6.93 -6.74 0.07
N GLU A 26 5.76 -7.36 -0.06
CA GLU A 26 5.30 -7.95 -1.32
C GLU A 26 4.55 -6.97 -2.23
N LYS A 27 4.40 -5.70 -1.83
CA LYS A 27 3.67 -4.66 -2.58
C LYS A 27 4.62 -3.68 -3.24
N SER A 28 4.12 -2.97 -4.27
CA SER A 28 4.86 -1.89 -4.93
C SER A 28 5.25 -0.82 -3.90
N PRO A 29 6.54 -0.45 -3.79
CA PRO A 29 7.00 0.64 -2.94
C PRO A 29 6.33 1.97 -3.27
N LEU A 30 6.16 2.29 -4.56
CA LEU A 30 5.46 3.50 -4.97
C LEU A 30 3.97 3.43 -4.58
N GLY A 31 3.31 2.30 -4.82
CA GLY A 31 1.92 2.07 -4.44
C GLY A 31 1.69 2.29 -2.94
N LEU A 32 2.51 1.67 -2.08
CA LEU A 32 2.43 1.86 -0.62
C LEU A 32 2.61 3.32 -0.22
N ARG A 33 3.57 4.02 -0.83
CA ARG A 33 3.82 5.45 -0.56
C ARG A 33 2.62 6.30 -0.94
N MET A 34 2.09 6.11 -2.14
CA MET A 34 0.96 6.87 -2.67
C MET A 34 -0.30 6.61 -1.85
N THR A 35 -0.61 5.35 -1.54
CA THR A 35 -1.76 5.00 -0.69
C THR A 35 -1.66 5.65 0.70
N LYS A 36 -0.48 5.60 1.34
CA LYS A 36 -0.29 6.25 2.65
C LYS A 36 -0.44 7.77 2.58
N GLN A 37 0.08 8.40 1.54
CA GLN A 37 -0.07 9.84 1.33
C GLN A 37 -1.52 10.23 1.08
N ALA A 38 -2.25 9.47 0.25
CA ALA A 38 -3.67 9.70 0.01
C ALA A 38 -4.47 9.61 1.30
N ILE A 39 -4.32 8.53 2.09
CA ILE A 39 -5.00 8.36 3.38
C ILE A 39 -4.76 9.54 4.31
N ASN A 40 -3.51 9.97 4.46
CA ASN A 40 -3.17 11.10 5.33
C ASN A 40 -3.75 12.42 4.83
N ALA A 41 -3.75 12.65 3.51
CA ALA A 41 -4.27 13.88 2.92
C ALA A 41 -5.80 13.96 2.97
N THR A 42 -6.49 12.81 2.95
CA THR A 42 -7.95 12.74 2.97
C THR A 42 -8.54 12.55 4.36
N MET A 43 -7.72 12.25 5.38
CA MET A 43 -8.19 11.94 6.74
C MET A 43 -9.05 13.06 7.33
N ASP A 44 -8.67 14.30 7.07
CA ASP A 44 -9.38 15.50 7.54
C ASP A 44 -10.24 16.17 6.44
N SER A 45 -10.30 15.58 5.23
CA SER A 45 -11.01 16.14 4.07
C SER A 45 -12.18 15.25 3.67
N PRO A 46 -13.41 15.55 4.13
CA PRO A 46 -14.55 14.63 3.98
C PRO A 46 -15.24 14.72 2.60
N SER A 47 -14.84 15.62 1.70
CA SER A 47 -15.53 15.74 0.41
C SER A 47 -15.06 14.67 -0.57
N LEU A 48 -16.03 13.96 -1.15
CA LEU A 48 -15.80 12.93 -2.15
C LEU A 48 -15.01 13.47 -3.36
N ASP A 49 -15.28 14.71 -3.76
CA ASP A 49 -14.59 15.35 -4.88
C ASP A 49 -13.08 15.48 -4.60
N THR A 50 -12.70 15.93 -3.41
CA THR A 50 -11.26 16.06 -3.05
C THR A 50 -10.59 14.69 -3.01
N MET A 51 -11.25 13.70 -2.40
CA MET A 51 -10.72 12.33 -2.34
C MET A 51 -10.51 11.75 -3.75
N THR A 52 -11.48 11.94 -4.64
CA THR A 52 -11.44 11.46 -6.03
C THR A 52 -10.29 12.11 -6.81
N GLN A 53 -10.05 13.41 -6.62
CA GLN A 53 -8.93 14.09 -7.28
C GLN A 53 -7.57 13.59 -6.79
N ILE A 54 -7.41 13.38 -5.48
CA ILE A 54 -6.18 12.82 -4.89
C ILE A 54 -5.95 11.38 -5.40
N GLU A 55 -7.00 10.56 -5.44
CA GLU A 55 -6.94 9.20 -5.97
C GLU A 55 -6.53 9.19 -7.45
N ASN A 56 -7.12 10.05 -8.27
CA ASN A 56 -6.77 10.15 -9.69
C ASN A 56 -5.28 10.49 -9.91
N ILE A 57 -4.75 11.46 -9.16
CA ILE A 57 -3.33 11.85 -9.23
C ILE A 57 -2.43 10.68 -8.82
N THR A 58 -2.73 10.04 -7.69
CA THR A 58 -1.92 8.92 -7.18
C THR A 58 -1.97 7.71 -8.11
N GLN A 59 -3.14 7.40 -8.68
CA GLN A 59 -3.31 6.32 -9.65
C GLN A 59 -2.53 6.59 -10.95
N MET A 60 -2.56 7.83 -11.46
CA MET A 60 -1.77 8.23 -12.63
C MET A 60 -0.27 8.06 -12.39
N LEU A 61 0.24 8.48 -11.22
CA LEU A 61 1.65 8.29 -10.85
C LEU A 61 2.02 6.80 -10.76
N CYS A 62 1.21 5.99 -10.08
CA CYS A 62 1.45 4.54 -9.99
C CYS A 62 1.45 3.86 -11.37
N SER A 63 0.50 4.24 -12.24
CA SER A 63 0.31 3.64 -13.57
C SER A 63 1.41 3.99 -14.58
N THR A 64 2.23 5.00 -14.29
CA THR A 64 3.37 5.40 -15.13
C THR A 64 4.71 4.86 -14.63
N SER A 65 4.73 4.17 -13.49
CA SER A 65 5.94 3.62 -12.89
C SER A 65 6.30 2.24 -13.46
N SER A 66 7.57 1.83 -13.33
CA SER A 66 7.99 0.47 -13.66
C SER A 66 7.35 -0.61 -12.76
N ASP A 67 6.90 -0.22 -11.56
CA ASP A 67 6.27 -1.13 -10.61
C ASP A 67 4.99 -1.75 -11.19
N ILE A 68 4.19 -0.98 -11.95
CA ILE A 68 2.97 -1.53 -12.54
C ILE A 68 3.29 -2.60 -13.59
N THR A 69 4.34 -2.38 -14.38
CA THR A 69 4.79 -3.34 -15.39
C THR A 69 5.24 -4.65 -14.73
N GLU A 70 6.07 -4.57 -13.69
CA GLU A 70 6.51 -5.75 -12.93
C GLU A 70 5.34 -6.44 -12.20
N GLY A 71 4.43 -5.67 -11.61
CA GLY A 71 3.25 -6.19 -10.93
C GLY A 71 2.35 -6.98 -11.88
N ILE A 72 2.09 -6.45 -13.07
CA ILE A 72 1.31 -7.12 -14.13
C ILE A 72 2.06 -8.38 -14.61
N GLN A 73 3.35 -8.25 -14.95
CA GLN A 73 4.13 -9.36 -15.48
C GLN A 73 4.24 -10.52 -14.47
N SER A 74 4.59 -10.22 -13.22
CA SER A 74 4.72 -11.23 -12.17
C SER A 74 3.39 -11.94 -11.86
N PHE A 75 2.27 -11.23 -11.97
CA PHE A 75 0.93 -11.81 -11.84
C PHE A 75 0.66 -12.83 -12.94
N PHE A 76 0.91 -12.48 -14.21
CA PHE A 76 0.76 -13.41 -15.33
C PHE A 76 1.72 -14.60 -15.25
N ASP A 77 2.94 -14.36 -14.79
CA ASP A 77 3.99 -15.38 -14.60
C ASP A 77 3.76 -16.25 -13.35
N LYS A 78 2.76 -15.95 -12.50
CA LYS A 78 2.50 -16.62 -11.21
C LYS A 78 3.73 -16.67 -10.29
N ARG A 79 4.52 -15.61 -10.29
CA ARG A 79 5.72 -15.46 -9.45
C ARG A 79 5.56 -14.28 -8.51
N LYS A 80 6.40 -14.21 -7.47
CA LYS A 80 6.45 -13.01 -6.63
C LYS A 80 7.02 -11.82 -7.43
N PRO A 81 6.46 -10.61 -7.28
CA PRO A 81 7.02 -9.42 -7.91
C PRO A 81 8.37 -9.07 -7.29
N LYS A 82 9.24 -8.47 -8.10
CA LYS A 82 10.53 -7.92 -7.70
C LYS A 82 10.57 -6.44 -8.00
N TYR A 83 10.07 -5.64 -7.06
CA TYR A 83 10.10 -4.19 -7.19
C TYR A 83 11.51 -3.65 -6.91
N PRO A 84 12.03 -2.71 -7.72
CA PRO A 84 13.27 -2.03 -7.40
C PRO A 84 13.09 -1.19 -6.11
N LEU A 85 14.00 -1.36 -5.17
CA LEU A 85 14.09 -0.50 -3.98
C LEU A 85 14.82 0.79 -4.38
N MET A 86 14.07 1.68 -5.06
CA MET A 86 14.52 2.86 -5.85
C MET A 86 14.99 2.54 -7.27
#